data_AF-A0A328IRF8-F1
#
_entry.id   AF-A0A328IRF8-F1
#
_cell.length_a   1.000
_cell.length_b   1.000
_cell.length_c   1.000
_cell.angle_alpha   90.00
_cell.angle_beta   90.00
_cell.angle_gamma   90.00
#
_symmetry.space_group_name_H-M   'P 1'
#
loop_
_entity.id
_entity.type
_entity.pdbx_description
1 polymer ?
#
loop_
_entity_poly.entity_id
_entity_poly.type
_entity_poly.pdbx_seq_one_letter_code
_entity_poly.pdbx_strand_id
1 'polypeptide(L)'
;MIRIAQAEALEAFKVKLAFENGVVGTVDFSELAASPLFGPLKNYEFLEGVCIVRDGRALAWGEDLEICADSLFMRITGKKPEEIFPKTEAAV
;
A
#
# COMPACT_ATOMS: atom_id res chain seq x y z
N MET A 1 11.78 9.13 -0.30
CA MET A 1 10.39 8.81 -0.71
C MET A 1 10.28 7.30 -0.81
N ILE A 2 9.22 6.72 -0.27
CA ILE A 2 9.01 5.26 -0.27
C ILE A 2 8.51 4.83 -1.66
N ARG A 3 9.06 3.73 -2.19
CA ARG A 3 8.69 3.15 -3.48
C ARG A 3 8.51 1.65 -3.38
N ILE A 4 7.43 1.15 -3.96
CA ILE A 4 7.12 -0.27 -4.08
C ILE A 4 7.88 -0.81 -5.29
N ALA A 5 8.73 -1.81 -5.05
CA ALA A 5 9.47 -2.52 -6.08
C ALA A 5 8.69 -3.73 -6.60
N GLN A 6 7.95 -4.43 -5.72
CA GLN A 6 7.15 -5.60 -6.07
C GLN A 6 5.87 -5.66 -5.24
N ALA A 7 4.81 -6.18 -5.86
CA ALA A 7 3.52 -6.42 -5.24
C ALA A 7 2.99 -7.77 -5.72
N GLU A 8 2.54 -8.60 -4.78
CA GLU A 8 2.01 -9.94 -5.04
C GLU A 8 0.74 -10.13 -4.22
N ALA A 9 -0.38 -10.35 -4.90
CA ALA A 9 -1.63 -10.70 -4.24
C ALA A 9 -1.51 -12.12 -3.66
N LEU A 10 -1.96 -12.28 -2.42
CA LEU A 10 -2.03 -13.53 -1.70
C LEU A 10 -3.50 -13.86 -1.39
N GLU A 11 -3.74 -15.10 -0.97
CA GLU A 11 -5.04 -15.52 -0.48
C GLU A 11 -5.47 -14.73 0.78
N ALA A 12 -6.77 -14.78 1.09
CA ALA A 12 -7.34 -14.21 2.30
C ALA A 12 -7.10 -12.69 2.47
N PHE A 13 -7.32 -11.91 1.41
CA PHE A 13 -7.26 -10.42 1.42
C PHE A 13 -5.88 -9.84 1.70
N LYS A 14 -4.81 -10.56 1.37
CA LYS A 14 -3.44 -10.14 1.68
C LYS A 14 -2.69 -9.76 0.41
N VAL A 15 -1.81 -8.78 0.53
CA VAL A 15 -0.84 -8.45 -0.52
C VAL A 15 0.54 -8.33 0.11
N LYS A 16 1.49 -9.07 -0.44
CA LYS A 16 2.90 -8.97 -0.08
C LYS A 16 3.54 -7.87 -0.90
N LEU A 17 4.25 -6.99 -0.23
CA LEU A 17 4.93 -5.83 -0.82
C LEU A 17 6.41 -5.89 -0.50
N ALA A 18 7.23 -5.59 -1.50
CA ALA A 18 8.65 -5.31 -1.34
C ALA A 18 8.91 -3.86 -1.76
N PHE A 19 9.62 -3.11 -0.93
CA PHE A 19 10.00 -1.73 -1.19
C PHE A 19 11.46 -1.64 -1.62
N GLU A 20 11.79 -0.60 -2.40
CA GLU A 20 13.16 -0.39 -2.90
C GLU A 20 14.21 -0.21 -1.78
N ASN A 21 13.78 0.21 -0.58
CA ASN A 21 14.64 0.35 0.59
C ASN A 21 14.90 -0.98 1.33
N GLY A 22 14.48 -2.11 0.77
CA GLY A 22 14.68 -3.45 1.33
C GLY A 22 13.63 -3.88 2.36
N VAL A 23 12.66 -3.02 2.69
CA VAL A 23 11.54 -3.43 3.55
C VAL A 23 10.62 -4.34 2.78
N VAL A 24 10.22 -5.46 3.40
CA VAL A 24 9.25 -6.40 2.86
C VAL A 24 8.20 -6.66 3.93
N GLY A 25 6.94 -6.72 3.54
CA GLY A 25 5.86 -7.05 4.46
C GLY A 25 4.56 -7.39 3.76
N THR A 26 3.62 -7.92 4.53
CA THR A 26 2.30 -8.29 4.03
C THR A 26 1.26 -7.36 4.65
N VAL A 27 0.43 -6.75 3.82
CA VAL A 27 -0.72 -5.96 4.26
C VAL A 27 -1.96 -6.83 4.19
N ASP A 28 -2.71 -6.87 5.30
CA ASP A 28 -4.03 -7.46 5.36
C ASP A 28 -5.08 -6.38 5.12
N PHE A 29 -5.89 -6.57 4.06
CA PHE A 29 -6.96 -5.67 3.65
C PHE A 29 -8.33 -6.06 4.22
N SER A 30 -8.46 -7.12 5.01
CA SER A 30 -9.75 -7.57 5.56
C SER A 30 -10.46 -6.46 6.37
N GLU A 31 -9.71 -5.72 7.20
CA GLU A 31 -10.23 -4.57 7.95
C GLU A 31 -10.63 -3.41 7.04
N LEU A 32 -9.81 -3.12 6.02
CA LEU A 32 -10.09 -2.05 5.05
C LEU A 32 -11.35 -2.38 4.25
N ALA A 33 -11.47 -3.62 3.79
CA ALA A 33 -12.59 -4.15 3.02
C ALA A 33 -13.92 -4.12 3.79
N ALA A 34 -13.91 -3.94 5.12
CA ALA A 34 -15.13 -3.67 5.88
C ALA A 34 -15.76 -2.31 5.51
N SER A 35 -14.94 -1.35 5.06
CA SER A 35 -15.42 -0.07 4.54
C SER A 35 -15.96 -0.22 3.12
N PRO A 36 -17.10 0.43 2.78
CA PRO A 36 -17.67 0.40 1.44
C PRO A 36 -16.68 0.81 0.34
N LEU A 37 -15.77 1.73 0.64
CA LEU A 37 -14.77 2.23 -0.30
C LEU A 37 -13.78 1.15 -0.77
N PHE A 38 -13.46 0.20 0.10
CA PHE A 38 -12.53 -0.90 -0.19
C PHE A 38 -13.27 -2.24 -0.35
N GLY A 39 -14.60 -2.22 -0.38
CA GLY A 39 -15.43 -3.40 -0.57
C GLY A 39 -15.02 -4.28 -1.78
N PRO A 40 -14.59 -3.72 -2.92
CA PRO A 40 -14.10 -4.50 -4.05
C PRO A 40 -12.92 -5.43 -3.74
N LEU A 41 -12.06 -5.09 -2.77
CA LEU A 41 -10.94 -5.94 -2.34
C LEU A 41 -11.40 -7.28 -1.73
N LYS A 42 -12.70 -7.44 -1.42
CA LYS A 42 -13.25 -8.74 -1.02
C LYS A 42 -13.31 -9.75 -2.15
N ASN A 43 -13.35 -9.29 -3.39
CA ASN A 43 -13.27 -10.18 -4.54
C ASN A 43 -11.79 -10.50 -4.80
N TYR A 44 -11.43 -11.78 -4.73
CA TYR A 44 -10.07 -12.21 -5.00
C TYR A 44 -9.62 -11.86 -6.43
N GLU A 45 -10.49 -11.96 -7.44
CA GLU A 45 -10.16 -11.58 -8.82
C GLU A 45 -9.82 -10.10 -8.93
N PHE A 46 -10.53 -9.26 -8.16
CA PHE A 46 -10.21 -7.85 -8.08
C PHE A 46 -8.88 -7.65 -7.36
N LEU A 47 -8.65 -8.31 -6.22
CA LEU A 47 -7.40 -8.22 -5.45
C LEU A 47 -6.17 -8.66 -6.25
N GLU A 48 -6.30 -9.73 -7.05
CA GLU A 48 -5.25 -10.27 -7.90
C GLU A 48 -4.83 -9.28 -9.00
N GLY A 49 -5.74 -8.42 -9.45
CA GLY A 49 -5.47 -7.33 -10.38
C GLY A 49 -4.64 -6.16 -9.82
N VAL A 50 -3.86 -6.39 -8.76
CA VAL A 50 -3.02 -5.37 -8.14
C VAL A 50 -1.91 -4.92 -9.10
N CYS A 51 -1.80 -3.61 -9.30
CA CYS A 51 -0.80 -3.00 -10.16
C CYS A 51 -0.01 -1.94 -9.38
N ILE A 52 1.31 -1.91 -9.59
CA ILE A 52 2.14 -0.80 -9.09
C ILE A 52 2.02 0.36 -10.08
N VAL A 53 1.62 1.53 -9.58
CA VAL A 53 1.43 2.73 -10.39
C VAL A 53 2.24 3.91 -9.85
N ARG A 54 2.24 5.01 -10.60
CA ARG A 54 2.88 6.28 -10.20
C ARG A 54 4.36 6.13 -9.84
N ASP A 55 5.11 5.34 -10.63
CA ASP A 55 6.54 5.09 -10.38
C ASP A 55 6.81 4.49 -8.99
N GLY A 56 6.01 3.48 -8.60
CA GLY A 56 6.15 2.81 -7.31
C GLY A 56 5.49 3.54 -6.13
N ARG A 57 4.76 4.63 -6.37
CA ARG A 57 4.19 5.49 -5.32
C ARG A 57 2.79 5.08 -4.88
N ALA A 58 2.13 4.18 -5.59
CA ALA A 58 0.85 3.62 -5.16
C ALA A 58 0.60 2.21 -5.74
N LEU A 59 -0.30 1.48 -5.09
CA LEU A 59 -0.98 0.34 -5.68
C LEU A 59 -2.31 0.79 -6.25
N ALA A 60 -2.69 0.25 -7.40
CA ALA A 60 -3.99 0.46 -7.98
C ALA A 60 -4.65 -0.87 -8.35
N TRP A 61 -5.97 -0.87 -8.31
CA TRP A 61 -6.83 -1.91 -8.83
C TRP A 61 -7.82 -1.30 -9.80
N GLY A 62 -7.57 -1.48 -11.09
CA GLY A 62 -8.28 -0.76 -12.14
C GLY A 62 -8.15 0.77 -12.01
N GLU A 63 -9.20 1.49 -12.41
CA GLU A 63 -9.28 2.95 -12.29
C GLU A 63 -9.99 3.41 -11.01
N ASP A 64 -10.61 2.47 -10.28
CA ASP A 64 -11.54 2.76 -9.20
C ASP A 64 -10.86 2.89 -7.83
N LEU A 65 -9.70 2.25 -7.64
CA LEU A 65 -9.05 2.17 -6.34
C LEU A 65 -7.54 2.37 -6.42
N GLU A 66 -7.03 3.35 -5.69
CA GLU A 66 -5.61 3.63 -5.54
C GLU A 66 -5.25 3.79 -4.05
N ILE A 67 -4.16 3.16 -3.61
CA ILE A 67 -3.65 3.23 -2.23
C ILE A 67 -2.17 3.63 -2.25
N CYS A 68 -1.84 4.72 -1.56
CA CYS A 68 -0.48 5.26 -1.51
C CYS A 68 0.53 4.30 -0.85
N ALA A 69 1.74 4.24 -1.43
CA ALA A 69 2.86 3.45 -0.92
C ALA A 69 3.27 3.83 0.50
N ASP A 70 3.23 5.12 0.85
CA ASP A 70 3.56 5.61 2.18
C ASP A 70 2.60 5.05 3.25
N SER A 71 1.29 4.98 2.95
CA SER A 71 0.27 4.39 3.84
C SER A 71 0.48 2.89 4.05
N LEU A 72 0.80 2.17 2.98
CA LEU A 72 1.10 0.74 3.03
C LEU A 72 2.37 0.45 3.83
N PHE A 73 3.40 1.28 3.64
CA PHE A 73 4.66 1.18 4.38
C PHE A 73 4.49 1.46 5.86
N MET A 74 3.70 2.49 6.23
CA MET A 74 3.33 2.76 7.62
C MET A 74 2.64 1.55 8.25
N ARG A 75 1.71 0.93 7.53
CA ARG A 75 0.98 -0.24 8.03
C ARG A 75 1.86 -1.47 8.21
N ILE A 76 2.83 -1.68 7.31
CA ILE A 76 3.80 -2.78 7.42
C ILE A 76 4.79 -2.55 8.56
N THR A 77 5.31 -1.33 8.70
CA THR A 77 6.41 -1.05 9.63
C THR A 77 5.94 -0.61 11.02
N GLY A 78 4.67 -0.22 11.16
CA GLY A 78 4.13 0.40 12.38
C GLY A 78 4.68 1.81 12.66
N LYS A 79 5.50 2.35 11.75
CA LYS A 79 6.11 3.67 11.90
C LYS A 79 5.06 4.77 11.77
N LYS A 80 5.26 5.84 12.54
CA LYS A 80 4.43 7.03 12.45
C LYS A 80 4.83 7.89 11.25
N PRO A 81 3.92 8.76 10.76
CA PRO A 81 4.24 9.71 9.70
C PRO A 81 5.48 10.55 10.01
N GLU A 82 5.68 10.94 11.28
CA GLU A 82 6.83 11.73 11.73
C GLU A 82 8.19 11.04 11.52
N GLU A 83 8.20 9.71 11.45
CA GLU A 83 9.42 8.91 11.26
C GLU A 83 9.75 8.66 9.79
N ILE A 84 8.78 8.87 8.90
CA ILE A 84 8.88 8.57 7.46
C ILE A 84 9.02 9.85 6.65
N PHE A 85 8.25 10.87 7.02
CA PHE A 85 8.35 12.19 6.45
C PHE A 85 9.25 13.03 7.34
N PRO A 86 10.51 13.31 6.92
CA PRO A 86 11.33 14.26 7.66
C PRO A 86 10.54 15.56 7.76
N LYS A 87 10.45 16.13 8.97
CA LYS A 87 9.90 17.48 9.14
C LYS A 87 10.71 18.41 8.24
N THR A 88 10.10 18.84 7.14
CA THR A 88 10.64 19.97 6.40
C THR A 88 10.57 21.14 7.37
N GLU A 89 11.72 21.54 7.90
CA GLU A 89 11.85 22.81 8.59
C GLU A 89 11.47 23.87 7.55
N ALA A 90 10.29 24.45 7.72
CA ALA A 90 9.90 25.62 6.96
C ALA A 90 10.92 26.69 7.34
N ALA A 91 11.91 26.90 6.47
CA ALA A 91 12.81 28.03 6.57
C ALA A 91 11.92 29.28 6.57
N VAL A 92 11.92 29.96 7.72
CA VAL A 92 11.28 31.26 7.97
C VAL A 92 11.92 32.33 7.09
#